data_AF-A0A2V6AP92-F1
#
_entry.id   AF-A0A2V6AP92-F1
#
_cell.length_a   1.000
_cell.length_b   1.000
_cell.length_c   1.000
_cell.angle_alpha   90.00
_cell.angle_beta   90.00
_cell.angle_gamma   90.00
#
_symmetry.space_group_name_H-M   'P 1'
#
loop_
_entity.id
_entity.type
_entity.pdbx_description
1 polymer ?
#
loop_
_entity_poly.entity_id
_entity_poly.type
_entity_poly.pdbx_seq_one_letter_code
_entity_poly.pdbx_strand_id
1 'polypeptide(L)'
;MADCSFALAWNYPRAEIKNIVIEEKGKFRAEGTIQVEKKALSGVMELGVARHLLDWLPKPEEVFPDEHDGYLWTTVHLSGTTDAPQQDLSPRIMEVLKENPGAALGLLLRQFSEWLKNVLGSG
;
A
#
# COMPACT_ATOMS: atom_id res chain seq x y z
N MET A 1 -13.63 9.82 -9.07
CA MET A 1 -13.48 10.61 -7.82
C MET A 1 -12.85 9.69 -6.81
N ALA A 2 -11.71 10.08 -6.24
CA ALA A 2 -11.08 9.30 -5.18
C ALA A 2 -11.80 9.63 -3.87
N ASP A 3 -12.18 8.60 -3.11
CA ASP A 3 -12.74 8.73 -1.76
C ASP A 3 -11.62 8.46 -0.76
N CYS A 4 -11.47 9.32 0.24
CA CYS A 4 -10.39 9.26 1.21
C CYS A 4 -10.95 9.60 2.58
N SER A 5 -10.87 8.64 3.51
CA SER A 5 -11.27 8.83 4.90
C SER A 5 -10.23 8.21 5.84
N PHE A 6 -9.99 8.84 7.00
CA PHE A 6 -9.12 8.34 8.04
C PHE A 6 -9.50 8.92 9.41
N ALA A 7 -9.10 8.25 10.48
CA ALA A 7 -9.20 8.73 11.85
C ALA A 7 -7.80 8.96 12.44
N LEU A 8 -7.57 10.13 13.04
CA LEU A 8 -6.28 10.50 13.62
C LEU A 8 -6.39 10.59 15.15
N ALA A 9 -5.54 9.86 15.86
CA ALA A 9 -5.32 10.01 17.29
C ALA A 9 -3.91 10.54 17.55
N TRP A 10 -3.82 11.74 18.12
CA TRP A 10 -2.54 12.39 18.40
C TRP A 10 -2.24 12.33 19.90
N ASN A 11 -1.12 11.70 20.28
CA ASN A 11 -0.65 11.64 21.66
C ASN A 11 0.89 11.75 21.70
N TYR A 12 1.40 12.98 21.70
CA TYR A 12 2.82 13.27 21.53
C TYR A 12 3.72 12.42 22.46
N PRO A 13 4.80 11.80 21.97
CA PRO A 13 5.38 11.88 20.61
C PRO A 13 4.87 10.79 19.63
N ARG A 14 3.69 10.21 19.89
CA ARG A 14 3.05 9.17 19.08
C ARG A 14 1.84 9.73 18.34
N ALA A 15 1.73 9.39 17.07
CA ALA A 15 0.55 9.58 16.27
C ALA A 15 0.07 8.21 15.79
N GLU A 16 -1.22 7.96 15.89
CA GLU A 16 -1.84 6.75 15.39
C GLU A 16 -2.93 7.13 14.40
N ILE A 17 -2.81 6.64 13.18
CA ILE A 17 -3.75 6.87 12.08
C ILE A 17 -4.49 5.54 11.87
N LYS A 18 -5.77 5.51 12.21
CA LYS A 18 -6.65 4.34 12.07
C LYS A 18 -7.66 4.58 10.97
N ASN A 19 -8.31 3.50 10.55
CA ASN A 19 -9.43 3.54 9.61
C ASN A 19 -9.06 4.27 8.32
N ILE A 20 -7.80 4.14 7.89
CA ILE A 20 -7.37 4.68 6.61
C ILE A 20 -8.13 3.88 5.57
N VAL A 21 -8.97 4.55 4.79
CA VAL A 21 -9.66 3.98 3.63
C VAL A 21 -9.45 4.92 2.47
N ILE A 22 -8.81 4.40 1.44
CA ILE A 22 -8.45 5.17 0.26
C ILE A 22 -8.86 4.34 -0.94
N GLU A 23 -9.68 4.92 -1.79
CA GLU A 23 -10.18 4.23 -2.97
C GLU A 23 -10.08 5.13 -4.20
N GLU A 24 -9.45 4.60 -5.24
CA GLU A 24 -9.70 5.04 -6.60
C GLU A 24 -10.51 3.95 -7.30
N LYS A 25 -11.82 4.16 -7.37
CA LYS A 25 -12.78 3.16 -7.86
C LYS A 25 -12.37 2.56 -9.20
N GLY A 26 -12.33 1.24 -9.22
CA GLY A 26 -11.93 0.47 -10.41
C GLY A 26 -10.42 0.46 -10.66
N LYS A 27 -9.58 0.97 -9.75
CA LYS A 27 -8.12 0.83 -9.84
C LYS A 27 -7.55 0.16 -8.60
N PHE A 28 -7.69 0.80 -7.45
CA PHE A 28 -7.16 0.25 -6.21
C PHE A 28 -7.94 0.75 -5.00
N ARG A 29 -7.82 0.00 -3.91
CA ARG A 29 -8.32 0.35 -2.59
C ARG A 29 -7.28 -0.03 -1.55
N ALA A 30 -7.05 0.83 -0.58
CA ALA A 30 -6.13 0.57 0.51
C ALA A 30 -6.83 0.82 1.84
N GLU A 31 -6.70 -0.13 2.77
CA GLU A 31 -7.33 -0.08 4.08
C GLU A 31 -6.34 -0.42 5.19
N GLY A 32 -6.38 0.25 6.33
CA GLY A 32 -5.56 -0.20 7.46
C GLY A 32 -5.24 0.82 8.52
N THR A 33 -4.15 0.55 9.21
CA THR A 33 -3.67 1.33 10.36
C THR A 33 -2.17 1.58 10.26
N ILE A 34 -1.79 2.83 10.50
CA ILE A 34 -0.41 3.28 10.53
C ILE A 34 -0.12 3.92 11.88
N GLN A 35 1.06 3.64 12.41
CA GLN A 35 1.59 4.24 13.62
C GLN A 35 2.88 4.98 13.30
N VAL A 36 2.99 6.18 13.85
CA VAL A 36 4.20 7.00 13.79
C VAL A 36 4.63 7.32 15.21
N GLU A 37 5.85 6.94 15.59
CA GLU A 37 6.43 7.30 16.89
C GLU A 37 7.84 7.87 16.68
N LYS A 38 8.05 9.14 17.06
CA LYS A 38 9.37 9.80 16.93
C LYS A 38 10.02 9.59 15.54
N LYS A 39 9.21 9.67 14.47
CA LYS A 39 9.53 9.38 13.05
C LYS A 39 9.59 7.92 12.63
N ALA A 40 9.62 6.96 13.55
CA ALA A 40 9.52 5.55 13.19
C ALA A 40 8.12 5.28 12.64
N LEU A 41 8.05 4.63 11.48
CA LEU A 41 6.82 4.25 10.81
C LEU A 41 6.61 2.75 10.99
N SER A 42 5.40 2.35 11.37
CA SER A 42 4.97 0.95 11.31
C SER A 42 3.49 0.87 10.96
N GLY A 43 3.05 -0.25 10.40
CA GLY A 43 1.64 -0.42 10.10
C GLY A 43 1.35 -1.65 9.27
N VAL A 44 0.06 -1.92 9.13
CA VAL A 44 -0.47 -2.99 8.27
C VAL A 44 -1.58 -2.39 7.43
N MET A 45 -1.49 -2.61 6.13
CA MET A 45 -2.45 -2.13 5.13
C MET A 45 -2.90 -3.29 4.25
N GLU A 46 -4.20 -3.47 4.06
CA GLU A 46 -4.76 -4.29 3.00
C GLU A 46 -4.78 -3.48 1.71
N LEU A 47 -4.20 -4.02 0.64
CA LEU A 47 -4.17 -3.39 -0.69
C LEU A 47 -4.94 -4.25 -1.69
N GLY A 48 -6.07 -3.73 -2.13
CA GLY A 48 -6.89 -4.25 -3.22
C GLY A 48 -6.50 -3.60 -4.54
N VAL A 49 -6.26 -4.38 -5.59
CA VAL A 49 -5.99 -3.90 -6.95
C VAL A 49 -6.97 -4.54 -7.93
N ALA A 50 -7.51 -3.74 -8.85
CA ALA A 50 -8.46 -4.23 -9.83
C ALA A 50 -7.76 -5.26 -10.75
N ARG A 51 -8.41 -6.39 -10.99
CA ARG A 51 -7.81 -7.53 -11.71
C ARG A 51 -7.18 -7.15 -13.05
N HIS A 52 -7.83 -6.29 -13.83
CA HIS A 52 -7.31 -5.85 -15.15
C HIS A 52 -5.98 -5.07 -15.06
N LEU A 53 -5.67 -4.46 -13.91
CA LEU A 53 -4.38 -3.82 -13.66
C LEU A 53 -3.29 -4.82 -13.25
N LEU A 54 -3.66 -6.08 -13.01
CA LEU A 54 -2.77 -7.19 -12.69
C LEU A 54 -2.64 -8.18 -13.85
N ASP A 55 -3.26 -7.93 -15.02
CA ASP A 55 -3.18 -8.80 -16.20
C ASP A 55 -1.74 -9.02 -16.69
N TRP A 56 -0.81 -8.14 -16.31
CA TRP A 56 0.62 -8.24 -16.61
C TRP A 56 1.39 -9.16 -15.64
N LEU A 57 0.83 -9.47 -14.46
CA LEU A 57 1.46 -10.27 -13.42
C LEU A 57 1.09 -11.74 -13.63
N PRO A 58 2.08 -12.64 -13.84
CA PRO A 58 1.78 -14.07 -13.89
C PRO A 58 1.31 -14.54 -12.52
N LYS A 59 0.18 -15.26 -12.49
CA LYS A 59 -0.45 -15.79 -11.26
C LYS A 59 -0.60 -14.70 -10.16
N PRO A 60 -1.42 -13.67 -10.40
CA PRO A 60 -1.58 -12.58 -9.45
C PRO A 60 -2.02 -13.06 -8.06
N GLU A 61 -2.71 -14.20 -7.97
CA GLU A 61 -3.08 -14.89 -6.73
C GLU A 61 -1.90 -15.30 -5.83
N GLU A 62 -0.67 -15.45 -6.33
CA GLU A 62 0.49 -15.74 -5.48
C GLU A 62 0.94 -14.52 -4.67
N VAL A 63 0.64 -13.30 -5.14
CA VAL A 63 0.92 -12.04 -4.43
C VAL A 63 -0.32 -11.51 -3.73
N PHE A 64 -1.48 -11.63 -4.40
CA PHE A 64 -2.78 -11.15 -3.97
C PHE A 64 -3.73 -12.33 -3.76
N PRO A 65 -3.59 -13.07 -2.64
CA PRO A 65 -4.27 -14.35 -2.44
C PRO A 65 -5.78 -14.22 -2.25
N ASP A 66 -6.27 -13.05 -1.84
CA ASP A 66 -7.66 -12.82 -1.49
C ASP A 66 -8.39 -12.07 -2.61
N GLU A 67 -9.67 -12.38 -2.84
CA GLU A 67 -10.52 -11.70 -3.83
C GLU A 67 -11.86 -11.32 -3.21
N HIS A 68 -12.14 -10.01 -3.19
CA HIS A 68 -13.43 -9.49 -2.78
C HIS A 68 -13.62 -8.05 -3.26
N ASP A 69 -14.87 -7.58 -3.28
CA ASP A 69 -15.25 -6.21 -3.68
C ASP A 69 -14.74 -5.78 -5.07
N GLY A 70 -14.46 -6.74 -5.96
CA GLY A 70 -13.94 -6.50 -7.31
C GLY A 70 -12.43 -6.23 -7.39
N TYR A 71 -11.70 -6.49 -6.30
CA TYR A 71 -10.25 -6.33 -6.21
C TYR A 71 -9.57 -7.65 -5.79
N LEU A 72 -8.31 -7.81 -6.20
CA LEU A 72 -7.39 -8.80 -5.63
C LEU A 72 -6.59 -8.13 -4.51
N TRP A 73 -6.55 -8.76 -3.34
CA TRP A 73 -6.09 -8.18 -2.09
C TRP A 73 -4.83 -8.84 -1.56
N THR A 74 -4.00 -8.04 -0.90
CA THR A 74 -2.83 -8.51 -0.16
C THR A 74 -2.56 -7.64 1.06
N THR A 75 -2.10 -8.25 2.14
CA THR A 75 -1.59 -7.54 3.31
C THR A 75 -0.22 -6.96 3.01
N VAL A 76 0.00 -5.68 3.27
CA VAL A 76 1.25 -4.93 3.12
C VAL A 76 1.72 -4.45 4.50
N HIS A 77 2.93 -4.84 4.88
CA HIS A 77 3.56 -4.34 6.10
C HIS A 77 4.35 -3.09 5.81
N LEU A 78 4.05 -2.01 6.53
CA LEU A 78 4.77 -0.75 6.48
C LEU A 78 5.79 -0.68 7.61
N SER A 79 6.98 -0.17 7.29
CA SER A 79 8.08 -0.02 8.24
C SER A 79 8.99 1.16 7.87
N GLY A 80 10.10 1.34 8.59
CA GLY A 80 11.10 2.37 8.32
C GLY A 80 10.80 3.67 9.05
N THR A 81 10.89 4.80 8.34
CA THR A 81 10.63 6.13 8.92
C THR A 81 9.73 6.96 8.02
N THR A 82 9.19 8.07 8.55
CA THR A 82 8.42 9.04 7.76
C THR A 82 9.22 9.63 6.60
N ASP A 83 10.54 9.76 6.75
CA ASP A 83 11.47 10.26 5.73
C ASP A 83 11.88 9.17 4.71
N ALA A 84 11.87 7.90 5.13
CA ALA A 84 12.24 6.74 4.33
C ALA A 84 11.29 5.55 4.60
N PRO A 85 10.04 5.62 4.12
CA PRO A 85 9.06 4.56 4.33
C PRO A 85 9.48 3.30 3.56
N GLN A 86 9.26 2.15 4.18
CA GLN A 86 9.52 0.83 3.60
C GLN A 86 8.23 0.00 3.56
N GLN A 87 8.16 -0.91 2.61
CA GLN A 87 7.06 -1.87 2.46
C GLN A 87 7.59 -3.23 2.02
N ASP A 88 6.83 -4.28 2.27
CA ASP A 88 7.17 -5.68 1.94
C ASP A 88 6.52 -6.18 0.63
N LEU A 89 5.79 -5.34 -0.10
CA LEU A 89 5.08 -5.73 -1.32
C LEU A 89 6.00 -5.86 -2.54
N SER A 90 6.85 -4.87 -2.81
CA SER A 90 7.84 -4.91 -3.89
C SER A 90 8.69 -6.17 -3.90
N PRO A 91 9.30 -6.61 -2.77
CA PRO A 91 10.07 -7.85 -2.73
C PRO A 91 9.22 -9.07 -3.09
N ARG A 92 7.99 -9.20 -2.58
CA ARG A 92 7.08 -10.31 -2.90
C ARG A 92 6.72 -10.34 -4.38
N ILE A 93 6.43 -9.17 -4.98
CA ILE A 93 6.12 -9.13 -6.41
C ILE A 93 7.36 -9.44 -7.26
N MET A 94 8.55 -8.99 -6.86
CA MET A 94 9.80 -9.35 -7.53
C MET A 94 10.09 -10.85 -7.48
N GLU A 95 9.69 -11.56 -6.42
CA GLU A 95 9.85 -13.01 -6.33
C GLU A 95 8.98 -13.77 -7.32
N VAL A 96 7.77 -13.28 -7.59
CA VAL A 96 6.86 -13.83 -8.61
C VAL A 96 7.33 -13.47 -10.03
N LEU A 97 8.00 -12.33 -10.19
CA LEU A 97 8.52 -11.81 -11.46
C LEU A 97 9.97 -12.18 -11.76
N LYS A 98 10.49 -13.27 -11.17
CA LYS A 98 11.88 -13.73 -11.39
C LYS A 98 12.27 -13.86 -12.88
N GLU A 99 11.31 -13.86 -13.82
CA GLU A 99 11.53 -13.94 -15.26
C GLU A 99 11.11 -12.71 -16.13
N ASN A 100 10.85 -11.51 -15.55
CA ASN A 100 10.50 -10.22 -16.24
C ASN A 100 9.01 -10.11 -16.68
N PRO A 101 8.27 -8.95 -16.56
CA PRO A 101 8.63 -7.59 -16.99
C PRO A 101 8.56 -6.53 -15.86
N GLY A 102 9.73 -6.01 -15.45
CA GLY A 102 9.86 -5.09 -14.30
C GLY A 102 9.39 -3.63 -14.50
N ALA A 103 9.05 -3.21 -15.72
CA ALA A 103 8.79 -1.80 -16.02
C ALA A 103 7.41 -1.32 -15.51
N ALA A 104 6.35 -2.12 -15.68
CA ALA A 104 5.00 -1.77 -15.25
C ALA A 104 4.86 -1.81 -13.73
N LEU A 105 5.44 -2.82 -13.09
CA LEU A 105 5.51 -2.92 -11.63
C LEU A 105 6.26 -1.73 -11.02
N GLY A 106 7.43 -1.39 -11.57
CA GLY A 106 8.23 -0.28 -11.07
C GLY A 106 7.45 1.03 -11.05
N LEU A 107 6.58 1.25 -12.04
CA LEU A 107 5.69 2.42 -12.10
C LEU A 107 4.57 2.36 -11.05
N LEU A 108 3.89 1.23 -10.89
CA LEU A 108 2.84 1.05 -9.88
C LEU A 108 3.37 1.22 -8.45
N LEU A 109 4.49 0.56 -8.13
CA LEU A 109 5.13 0.67 -6.82
C LEU A 109 5.65 2.07 -6.54
N ARG A 110 6.19 2.74 -7.57
CA ARG A 110 6.62 4.14 -7.46
C ARG A 110 5.44 5.05 -7.18
N GLN A 111 4.31 4.87 -7.87
CA GLN A 111 3.09 5.64 -7.62
C GLN A 111 2.55 5.43 -6.20
N PHE A 112 2.54 4.18 -5.71
CA PHE A 112 2.18 3.87 -4.33
C PHE A 112 3.15 4.50 -3.31
N SER A 113 4.46 4.43 -3.58
CA SER A 113 5.49 5.01 -2.71
C SER A 113 5.43 6.54 -2.66
N GLU A 114 5.18 7.20 -3.79
CA GLU A 114 5.00 8.66 -3.85
C GLU A 114 3.72 9.09 -3.12
N TRP A 115 2.63 8.34 -3.26
CA TRP A 115 1.43 8.56 -2.46
C TRP A 115 1.70 8.42 -0.95
N LEU A 116 2.41 7.36 -0.52
CA LEU A 116 2.80 7.17 0.89
C LEU A 116 3.61 8.37 1.42
N LYS A 117 4.58 8.86 0.66
CA LYS A 117 5.37 10.05 1.04
C LYS A 117 4.50 11.28 1.24
N ASN A 118 3.51 11.50 0.38
CA ASN A 118 2.63 12.67 0.50
C ASN A 118 1.72 12.59 1.73
N VAL A 119 1.23 11.40 2.06
CA VAL A 119 0.38 11.18 3.26
C VAL A 119 1.18 11.27 4.56
N LEU A 120 2.45 10.82 4.55
CA LEU A 120 3.29 10.81 5.76
C LEU A 120 4.17 12.05 5.94
N GLY A 121 4.50 12.76 4.85
CA GLY A 121 5.39 13.93 4.83
C GLY A 121 4.68 15.27 5.02
N SER A 122 3.36 15.26 5.24
CA SER A 122 2.57 16.45 5.57
C SER A 122 2.53 16.64 7.10
N GLY A 123 3.63 17.11 7.69
CA GLY A 123 3.74 17.36 9.14
C GLY A 123 4.97 18.17 9.53
#